data_AF-A0A7C5DCV6-F1
#
_entry.id   AF-A0A7C5DCV6-F1
#
_cell.length_a   1.000
_cell.length_b   1.000
_cell.length_c   1.000
_cell.angle_alpha   90.00
_cell.angle_beta   90.00
_cell.angle_gamma   90.00
#
_symmetry.space_group_name_H-M   'P 1'
#
loop_
_entity.id
_entity.type
_entity.pdbx_description
1 polymer ?
#
loop_
_entity_poly.entity_id
_entity_poly.type
_entity_poly.pdbx_seq_one_letter_code
_entity_poly.pdbx_strand_id
1 'polypeptide(L)'
;MEPEKLTEEALDEIAETFTSKEVCDRVCRDVFIKNRWALHKTIEWSKSDKVYLKRAAFMIMVGLAEENRELKNSIFEVFIPILEREKSDERAEIREVIDLARDAIKARHERFGRERGK
;
A
#
# COMPACT_ATOMS: atom_id res chain seq x y z
N MET A 1 -8.48 18.39 -3.51
CA MET A 1 -8.41 17.29 -4.50
C MET A 1 -9.50 16.30 -4.13
N GLU A 2 -10.25 15.80 -5.11
CA GLU A 2 -11.25 14.74 -4.91
C GLU A 2 -10.58 13.41 -5.27
N PRO A 3 -10.10 12.62 -4.29
CA PRO A 3 -9.26 11.45 -4.55
C PRO A 3 -9.93 10.43 -5.47
N GLU A 4 -11.23 10.19 -5.28
CA GLU A 4 -12.06 9.30 -6.09
C GLU A 4 -12.19 9.68 -7.57
N LYS A 5 -11.90 10.93 -7.95
CA LYS A 5 -11.97 11.41 -9.35
C LYS A 5 -10.65 11.36 -10.10
N LEU A 6 -9.54 11.04 -9.42
CA LEU A 6 -8.24 10.93 -10.08
C LEU A 6 -8.23 9.74 -11.04
N THR A 7 -7.74 9.97 -12.26
CA THR A 7 -7.49 8.90 -13.23
C THR A 7 -6.30 8.07 -12.78
N GLU A 8 -6.09 6.94 -13.46
CA GLU A 8 -4.95 6.08 -13.18
C GLU A 8 -3.63 6.81 -13.44
N GLU A 9 -3.55 7.53 -14.57
CA GLU A 9 -2.39 8.30 -14.99
C GLU A 9 -2.10 9.46 -14.04
N ALA A 10 -3.15 10.11 -13.52
CA ALA A 10 -2.98 11.18 -12.53
C ALA A 10 -2.34 10.66 -11.24
N LEU A 11 -2.58 9.41 -10.84
CA LEU A 11 -1.89 8.81 -9.70
C LEU A 11 -0.40 8.62 -9.97
N ASP A 12 -0.05 8.16 -11.18
CA ASP A 12 1.35 8.02 -11.59
C ASP A 12 2.05 9.36 -11.60
N GLU A 13 1.45 10.39 -12.23
CA GLU A 13 2.00 11.75 -12.27
C GLU A 13 2.26 12.31 -10.86
N ILE A 14 1.30 12.14 -9.94
CA ILE A 14 1.47 12.56 -8.55
C ILE A 14 2.61 11.78 -7.89
N ALA A 15 2.64 10.46 -8.05
CA ALA A 15 3.62 9.61 -7.40
C ALA A 15 5.05 9.87 -7.90
N GLU A 16 5.21 10.28 -9.16
CA GLU A 16 6.50 10.71 -9.71
C GLU A 16 7.00 12.04 -9.13
N THR A 17 6.12 12.86 -8.54
CA THR A 17 6.54 14.11 -7.89
C THR A 17 7.10 13.94 -6.48
N PHE A 18 7.06 12.72 -5.92
CA PHE A 18 7.51 12.48 -4.55
C PHE A 18 9.03 12.66 -4.41
N THR A 19 9.42 13.53 -3.47
CA THR A 19 10.82 13.84 -3.16
C THR A 19 11.20 13.47 -1.73
N SER A 20 10.24 13.05 -0.90
CA SER A 20 10.48 12.63 0.48
C SER A 20 9.50 11.55 0.93
N LYS A 21 9.90 10.78 1.95
CA LYS A 21 9.04 9.73 2.52
C LYS A 21 7.79 10.31 3.17
N GLU A 22 7.90 11.46 3.82
CA GLU A 22 6.80 12.11 4.54
C GLU A 22 5.69 12.56 3.57
N VAL A 23 6.08 13.12 2.42
CA VAL A 23 5.12 13.51 1.37
C VAL A 23 4.47 12.28 0.76
N CYS A 24 5.28 11.28 0.38
CA CYS A 24 4.80 10.01 -0.15
C CYS A 24 3.77 9.37 0.80
N ASP A 25 4.11 9.25 2.08
CA ASP A 25 3.31 8.51 3.04
C ASP A 25 1.97 9.19 3.33
N ARG A 26 2.00 10.51 3.51
CA ARG A 26 0.80 11.31 3.72
C ARG A 26 -0.13 11.23 2.51
N VAL A 27 0.38 11.39 1.29
CA VAL A 27 -0.45 11.33 0.08
C VAL A 27 -1.03 9.92 -0.11
N CYS A 28 -0.25 8.88 0.17
CA CYS A 28 -0.77 7.51 0.09
C CYS A 28 -1.97 7.29 1.02
N ARG A 29 -1.85 7.68 2.29
CA ARG A 29 -2.90 7.52 3.31
C ARG A 29 -4.09 8.46 3.11
N ASP A 30 -3.86 9.72 2.75
CA ASP A 30 -4.95 10.70 2.67
C ASP A 30 -5.70 10.67 1.34
N VAL A 31 -5.02 10.25 0.25
CA VAL A 31 -5.52 10.35 -1.12
C VAL A 31 -5.61 8.97 -1.77
N PHE A 32 -4.48 8.27 -1.92
CA PHE A 32 -4.44 7.09 -2.80
C PHE A 32 -5.32 5.94 -2.31
N ILE A 33 -5.39 5.66 -1.01
CA ILE A 33 -6.24 4.57 -0.49
C ILE A 33 -7.75 4.75 -0.77
N LYS A 34 -8.18 5.99 -1.06
CA LYS A 34 -9.59 6.32 -1.37
C LYS A 34 -9.90 6.15 -2.86
N ASN A 35 -8.89 6.00 -3.71
CA ASN A 35 -9.07 5.88 -5.14
C ASN A 35 -9.30 4.40 -5.54
N ARG A 36 -10.17 4.18 -6.53
CA ARG A 36 -10.50 2.85 -7.04
C ARG A 36 -9.30 2.08 -7.62
N TRP A 37 -8.26 2.79 -8.05
CA TRP A 37 -7.05 2.22 -8.65
C TRP A 37 -6.01 1.83 -7.60
N ALA A 38 -6.23 2.11 -6.30
CA ALA A 38 -5.25 1.88 -5.24
C ALA A 38 -4.67 0.46 -5.27
N LEU A 39 -5.53 -0.56 -5.35
CA LEU A 39 -5.10 -1.96 -5.38
C LEU A 39 -4.27 -2.29 -6.63
N HIS A 40 -4.66 -1.77 -7.78
CA HIS A 40 -3.94 -1.96 -9.03
C HIS A 40 -2.53 -1.35 -8.95
N LYS A 41 -2.46 -0.08 -8.54
CA LYS A 41 -1.20 0.66 -8.40
C LYS A 41 -0.30 0.06 -7.34
N THR A 42 -0.83 -0.46 -6.24
CA THR A 42 -0.03 -1.22 -5.25
C THR A 42 0.69 -2.40 -5.90
N ILE A 43 0.01 -3.18 -6.74
CA ILE A 43 0.63 -4.35 -7.39
C ILE A 43 1.67 -3.89 -8.42
N GLU A 44 1.33 -2.89 -9.22
CA GLU A 44 2.20 -2.34 -10.25
C GLU A 44 3.47 -1.73 -9.65
N TRP A 45 3.32 -0.71 -8.79
CA TRP A 45 4.42 0.05 -8.23
C TRP A 45 5.32 -0.78 -7.31
N SER A 46 4.83 -1.89 -6.74
CA SER A 46 5.66 -2.81 -5.95
C SER A 46 6.85 -3.38 -6.74
N LYS A 47 6.77 -3.40 -8.07
CA LYS A 47 7.81 -3.89 -8.98
C LYS A 47 8.73 -2.79 -9.50
N SER A 48 8.46 -1.53 -9.18
CA SER A 48 9.21 -0.39 -9.69
C SER A 48 10.60 -0.32 -9.08
N ASP A 49 11.61 0.01 -9.89
CA ASP A 49 12.95 0.32 -9.38
C ASP A 49 13.03 1.72 -8.75
N LYS A 50 12.08 2.61 -9.04
CA LYS A 50 12.00 3.95 -8.41
C LYS A 50 11.61 3.82 -6.94
N VAL A 51 12.41 4.40 -6.05
CA VAL A 51 12.27 4.29 -4.59
C VAL A 51 10.89 4.72 -4.11
N TYR A 52 10.41 5.90 -4.51
CA TYR A 52 9.14 6.44 -4.01
C TYR A 52 7.90 5.80 -4.63
N LEU A 53 7.96 5.33 -5.88
CA LEU A 53 6.87 4.51 -6.42
C LEU A 53 6.76 3.19 -5.64
N LYS A 54 7.89 2.50 -5.44
CA LYS A 54 7.89 1.27 -4.65
C LYS A 54 7.44 1.51 -3.21
N ARG A 55 7.91 2.59 -2.56
CA ARG A 55 7.44 2.97 -1.21
C ARG A 55 5.94 3.24 -1.19
N ALA A 56 5.41 3.97 -2.18
CA ALA A 56 3.99 4.27 -2.28
C ALA A 56 3.14 2.99 -2.34
N ALA A 57 3.60 1.97 -3.08
CA ALA A 57 2.92 0.68 -3.14
C ALA A 57 2.68 0.08 -1.75
N PHE A 58 3.74 -0.02 -0.94
CA PHE A 58 3.66 -0.59 0.40
C PHE A 58 2.92 0.32 1.38
N MET A 59 3.04 1.63 1.23
CA MET A 59 2.31 2.56 2.09
C MET A 59 0.80 2.57 1.83
N ILE A 60 0.38 2.34 0.57
CA ILE A 60 -1.04 2.07 0.27
C ILE A 60 -1.48 0.78 0.98
N MET A 61 -0.67 -0.30 0.98
CA MET A 61 -1.01 -1.52 1.72
C MET A 61 -1.25 -1.24 3.21
N VAL A 62 -0.37 -0.45 3.84
CA VAL A 62 -0.50 -0.04 5.24
C VAL A 62 -1.81 0.71 5.47
N GLY A 63 -2.08 1.76 4.69
CA GLY A 63 -3.30 2.57 4.87
C GLY A 63 -4.58 1.77 4.65
N LEU A 64 -4.61 0.89 3.63
CA LEU A 64 -5.75 -0.01 3.42
C LEU A 64 -5.95 -0.98 4.59
N ALA A 65 -4.86 -1.49 5.19
CA ALA A 65 -4.94 -2.44 6.29
C ALA A 65 -5.48 -1.79 7.58
N GLU A 66 -5.09 -0.55 7.85
CA GLU A 66 -5.44 0.19 9.07
C GLU A 66 -6.83 0.86 9.00
N GLU A 67 -7.15 1.51 7.88
CA GLU A 67 -8.32 2.39 7.78
C GLU A 67 -9.54 1.70 7.18
N ASN A 68 -9.32 0.84 6.18
CA ASN A 68 -10.42 0.30 5.39
C ASN A 68 -10.99 -0.98 5.99
N ARG A 69 -12.02 -0.86 6.82
CA ARG A 69 -12.66 -2.00 7.51
C ARG A 69 -13.56 -2.85 6.60
N GLU A 70 -13.95 -2.33 5.44
CA GLU A 70 -14.88 -3.00 4.53
C GLU A 70 -14.17 -3.95 3.54
N LEU A 71 -12.86 -3.78 3.35
CA LEU A 71 -12.07 -4.69 2.52
C LEU A 71 -11.99 -6.09 3.13
N LYS A 72 -12.25 -7.10 2.32
CA LYS A 72 -12.12 -8.51 2.70
C LYS A 72 -10.67 -8.89 2.97
N ASN A 73 -10.43 -9.79 3.92
CA ASN A 73 -9.10 -10.32 4.22
C ASN A 73 -8.43 -10.95 2.98
N SER A 74 -9.20 -11.53 2.06
CA SER A 74 -8.71 -12.09 0.80
C SER A 74 -7.94 -11.09 -0.07
N ILE A 75 -8.20 -9.77 0.06
CA ILE A 75 -7.41 -8.74 -0.64
C ILE A 75 -5.99 -8.67 -0.08
N PHE A 76 -5.85 -8.77 1.24
CA PHE A 76 -4.55 -8.71 1.92
C PHE A 76 -3.73 -9.99 1.73
N GLU A 77 -4.40 -11.13 1.49
CA GLU A 77 -3.73 -12.37 1.06
C GLU A 77 -2.96 -12.19 -0.26
N VAL A 78 -3.43 -11.32 -1.17
CA VAL A 78 -2.72 -10.99 -2.42
C VAL A 78 -1.42 -10.22 -2.15
N PHE A 79 -1.34 -9.47 -1.05
CA PHE A 79 -0.14 -8.70 -0.70
C PHE A 79 0.96 -9.55 -0.06
N ILE A 80 0.63 -10.70 0.55
CA ILE A 80 1.60 -11.56 1.23
C ILE A 80 2.72 -12.03 0.26
N PRO A 81 2.41 -12.59 -0.93
CA PRO A 81 3.46 -12.95 -1.90
C PRO A 81 4.31 -11.76 -2.37
N ILE A 82 3.74 -10.54 -2.42
CA ILE A 82 4.46 -9.34 -2.82
C ILE A 82 5.48 -8.94 -1.74
N LEU A 83 5.06 -8.96 -0.47
CA LEU A 83 5.95 -8.71 0.67
C LEU A 83 7.08 -9.73 0.74
N GLU A 84 6.79 -11.01 0.46
CA GLU A 84 7.82 -12.06 0.44
C GLU A 84 8.79 -11.92 -0.73
N ARG A 85 8.31 -11.47 -1.91
CA ARG A 85 9.17 -11.18 -3.06
C ARG A 85 10.15 -10.05 -2.77
N GLU A 86 9.69 -9.01 -2.07
CA GLU A 86 10.42 -7.75 -1.89
C GLU A 86 11.17 -7.65 -0.55
N LYS A 87 11.07 -8.67 0.32
CA LYS A 87 11.71 -8.68 1.66
C LYS A 87 13.24 -8.50 1.65
N SER A 88 13.88 -8.75 0.51
CA SER A 88 15.33 -8.65 0.33
C SER A 88 15.76 -7.31 -0.26
N ASP A 89 14.87 -6.32 -0.39
CA ASP A 89 15.24 -4.98 -0.82
C ASP A 89 16.14 -4.32 0.24
N GLU A 90 17.40 -4.03 -0.13
CA GLU A 90 18.42 -3.52 0.79
C GLU A 90 18.29 -2.01 1.05
N ARG A 91 17.44 -1.30 0.30
CA ARG A 91 17.25 0.15 0.43
C ARG A 91 16.45 0.44 1.70
N ALA A 92 17.06 1.18 2.63
CA ALA A 92 16.50 1.42 3.95
C ALA A 92 15.10 2.04 3.91
N GLU A 93 14.89 2.96 2.97
CA GLU A 93 13.62 3.67 2.73
C GLU A 93 12.50 2.73 2.27
N ILE A 94 12.83 1.59 1.66
CA ILE A 94 11.84 0.61 1.21
C ILE A 94 11.65 -0.47 2.26
N ARG A 95 12.74 -0.99 2.84
CA ARG A 95 12.69 -2.01 3.90
C ARG A 95 11.81 -1.56 5.07
N GLU A 96 11.96 -0.31 5.52
CA GLU A 96 11.15 0.28 6.60
C GLU A 96 9.64 0.14 6.32
N VAL A 97 9.19 0.45 5.10
CA VAL A 97 7.77 0.42 4.76
C VAL A 97 7.26 -1.00 4.47
N ILE A 98 8.13 -1.91 4.01
CA ILE A 98 7.78 -3.33 3.85
C ILE A 98 7.49 -3.97 5.20
N ASP A 99 8.34 -3.71 6.20
CA ASP A 99 8.14 -4.22 7.55
C ASP A 99 6.86 -3.64 8.16
N LEU A 100 6.61 -2.35 7.99
CA LEU A 100 5.37 -1.71 8.42
C LEU A 100 4.13 -2.33 7.75
N ALA A 101 4.18 -2.58 6.44
CA ALA A 101 3.09 -3.22 5.70
C ALA A 101 2.82 -4.64 6.20
N ARG A 102 3.87 -5.41 6.51
CA ARG A 102 3.75 -6.75 7.09
C ARG A 102 3.04 -6.71 8.44
N ASP A 103 3.44 -5.80 9.32
CA ASP A 103 2.84 -5.66 10.66
C ASP A 103 1.39 -5.19 10.59
N ALA A 104 1.08 -4.22 9.72
CA ALA A 104 -0.28 -3.73 9.53
C ALA A 104 -1.23 -4.83 9.05
N ILE A 105 -0.80 -5.65 8.08
CA ILE A 105 -1.59 -6.79 7.59
C ILE A 105 -1.77 -7.84 8.67
N LYS A 106 -0.73 -8.15 9.43
CA LYS A 106 -0.82 -9.10 10.56
C LYS A 106 -1.83 -8.61 11.61
N ALA A 107 -1.72 -7.36 12.05
CA ALA A 107 -2.62 -6.77 13.02
C ALA A 107 -4.07 -6.75 12.52
N ARG A 108 -4.27 -6.50 11.22
CA ARG A 108 -5.57 -6.60 10.58
C ARG A 108 -6.14 -8.03 10.66
N HIS A 109 -5.36 -9.03 10.29
CA HIS A 109 -5.79 -10.43 10.37
C HIS A 109 -6.09 -10.85 11.82
N GLU A 110 -5.40 -10.33 12.81
CA GLU A 110 -5.74 -10.59 14.22
C GLU A 110 -7.08 -9.93 14.61
N ARG A 111 -7.32 -8.71 14.11
CA ARG A 111 -8.55 -7.95 14.38
C ARG A 111 -9.79 -8.54 13.71
N PHE A 112 -9.66 -9.03 12.47
CA PHE A 112 -10.78 -9.46 11.64
C PHE A 112 -10.74 -10.94 11.22
N GLY A 113 -9.66 -11.68 11.51
CA GLY A 113 -9.50 -13.11 11.21
C GLY A 113 -10.26 -14.03 12.17
N ARG A 114 -11.09 -13.48 13.06
CA ARG A 114 -12.09 -14.22 13.84
C ARG A 114 -13.44 -14.36 13.12
N GLU A 115 -13.50 -14.22 11.81
CA GLU A 115 -14.56 -14.85 11.01
C GLU A 115 -14.30 -16.36 10.88
N ARG A 116 -14.24 -17.06 12.03
CA ARG A 116 -14.30 -18.53 12.06
C ARG A 116 -15.71 -18.96 12.46
N GLY A 117 -16.41 -19.59 11.52
CA GLY A 117 -17.53 -20.48 11.81
C GLY A 117 -18.88 -20.01 11.26
N LYS A 118 -19.17 -20.38 10.02
CA LYS A 118 -20.44 -21.04 9.72
C LYS A 118 -20.16 -22.50 9.48
#